data_AF-A0A260ZI22-F1
#
_entry.id   AF-A0A260ZI22-F1
#
_cell.length_a   1.000
_cell.length_b   1.000
_cell.length_c   1.000
_cell.angle_alpha   90.00
_cell.angle_beta   90.00
_cell.angle_gamma   90.00
#
_symmetry.space_group_name_H-M   'P 1'
#
loop_
_entity.id
_entity.type
_entity.pdbx_description
1 polymer ?
#
loop_
_entity_poly.entity_id
_entity_poly.type
_entity_poly.pdbx_seq_one_letter_code
_entity_poly.pdbx_strand_id
1 'polypeptide(L)'
;MTEAMDKTCMEYVLKYMNPNLRSNLSRRCSTIRPIEESLRLPIQTLSVTPTSLQVNDITYNLGIIRHYPIEKTPEAVQEINEQGGLNYDVDIYGIRYEPNIPRDPGDTLFRENKFVSEELKFMDRMEELQEELLELQLADDPFLIPRIEELQDELTPLYHRYKRTSPPFDHYLLLTVLKNGAPLKTEVVAYTKLLPEAMKYLQSKVIGNRTLIVNTMRTEGVLLDGLKIVSLKNLEIKTDATEVLNYLYHSLNHQNLFDSLEIHGDFAFEHPLVQTAQKLIFNDFGDEGRYQTMKTLKNRDVLVTHEIFFKERVMDLIEFLMVEAEHGKCYQFQVREDGIGEVQMLMEALKEVEGAKVEKASSLIFPDSILLPMANSLELLVDCLQDLQLSVDAKNVYNFRLKVQLSRAEASSSV
;
A
#
# COMPACT_ATOMS: atom_id res chain seq x y z
N MET A 1 50.21 -4.39 24.08
CA MET A 1 48.89 -3.97 24.57
C MET A 1 48.32 -3.01 23.55
N THR A 2 47.50 -3.50 22.63
CA THR A 2 46.65 -2.61 21.81
C THR A 2 45.49 -2.20 22.71
N GLU A 3 45.46 -0.94 23.14
CA GLU A 3 44.30 -0.38 23.85
C GLU A 3 43.05 -0.67 23.00
N ALA A 4 42.08 -1.34 23.62
CA ALA A 4 40.78 -1.54 23.01
C ALA A 4 40.22 -0.15 22.69
N MET A 5 39.81 0.06 21.44
CA MET A 5 39.17 1.29 21.01
C MET A 5 38.02 1.61 21.98
N ASP A 6 38.05 2.79 22.60
CA ASP A 6 37.06 3.21 23.59
C ASP A 6 35.63 3.04 23.03
N LYS A 7 34.70 2.57 23.86
CA LYS A 7 33.32 2.24 23.46
C LYS A 7 32.66 3.47 22.82
N THR A 8 32.90 4.65 23.37
CA THR A 8 32.39 5.91 22.85
C THR A 8 32.98 6.24 21.47
N CYS A 9 34.29 6.05 21.27
CA CYS A 9 34.90 6.22 19.94
C CYS A 9 34.29 5.25 18.91
N MET A 10 34.02 4.00 19.32
CA MET A 10 33.38 3.01 18.46
C MET A 10 31.94 3.38 18.09
N GLU A 11 31.15 3.87 19.04
CA GLU A 11 29.81 4.40 18.79
C GLU A 11 29.83 5.53 17.75
N TYR A 12 30.73 6.51 17.90
CA TYR A 12 30.87 7.61 16.95
C TYR A 12 31.27 7.12 15.56
N VAL A 13 32.28 6.26 15.44
CA VAL A 13 32.71 5.72 14.15
C VAL A 13 31.57 4.96 13.46
N LEU A 14 30.87 4.09 14.19
CA LEU A 14 29.75 3.31 13.64
C LEU A 14 28.54 4.18 13.30
N LYS A 15 28.30 5.27 14.03
CA LYS A 15 27.21 6.22 13.76
C LYS A 15 27.37 6.91 12.40
N TYR A 16 28.59 7.25 12.01
CA TYR A 16 28.89 7.93 10.74
C TYR A 16 29.36 6.99 9.63
N MET A 17 29.59 5.71 9.93
CA MET A 17 29.90 4.68 8.94
C MET A 17 28.70 4.40 8.04
N ASN A 18 28.96 4.06 6.78
CA ASN A 18 27.92 3.60 5.85
C ASN A 18 27.11 2.44 6.48
N PRO A 19 25.75 2.49 6.48
CA PRO A 19 24.91 1.48 7.13
C PRO A 19 25.16 0.04 6.65
N ASN A 20 25.46 -0.17 5.36
CA ASN A 20 25.72 -1.50 4.81
C ASN A 20 27.07 -2.05 5.26
N LEU A 21 28.11 -1.20 5.33
CA LEU A 21 29.42 -1.59 5.86
C LEU A 21 29.31 -1.93 7.34
N ARG A 22 28.64 -1.08 8.09
CA ARG A 22 28.36 -1.25 9.52
C ARG A 22 27.62 -2.56 9.81
N SER A 23 26.54 -2.84 9.07
CA SER A 23 25.75 -4.09 9.16
C SER A 23 26.60 -5.33 8.85
N ASN A 24 27.44 -5.27 7.80
CA ASN A 24 28.36 -6.36 7.48
C ASN A 24 29.39 -6.61 8.57
N LEU A 25 29.89 -5.54 9.20
CA LEU A 25 30.89 -5.59 10.26
C LEU A 25 30.29 -6.19 11.55
N SER A 26 29.08 -5.78 11.91
CA SER A 26 28.27 -6.33 13.01
C SER A 26 27.97 -7.83 12.84
N ARG A 27 27.69 -8.27 11.60
CA ARG A 27 27.48 -9.69 11.29
C ARG A 27 28.75 -10.53 11.51
N ARG A 28 29.93 -9.99 11.18
CA ARG A 28 31.22 -10.69 11.26
C ARG A 28 31.91 -10.56 12.62
N CYS A 29 31.60 -9.53 13.40
CA CYS A 29 32.24 -9.25 14.69
C CYS A 29 31.21 -9.17 15.83
N SER A 30 31.16 -10.20 16.68
CA SER A 30 30.22 -10.28 17.80
C SER A 30 30.42 -9.18 18.84
N THR A 31 31.64 -8.66 19.02
CA THR A 31 31.94 -7.59 19.99
C THR A 31 31.35 -6.25 19.58
N ILE A 32 31.18 -6.01 18.28
CA ILE A 32 30.67 -4.76 17.71
C ILE A 32 29.14 -4.77 17.61
N ARG A 33 28.56 -5.97 17.47
CA ARG A 33 27.12 -6.17 17.27
C ARG A 33 26.23 -5.44 18.28
N PRO A 34 26.46 -5.51 19.61
CA PRO A 34 25.60 -4.81 20.57
C PRO A 34 25.64 -3.29 20.41
N ILE A 35 26.81 -2.74 20.09
CA ILE A 35 26.99 -1.30 19.88
C ILE A 35 26.25 -0.89 18.60
N GLU A 36 26.43 -1.66 17.52
CA GLU A 36 25.75 -1.42 16.25
C GLU A 36 24.23 -1.52 16.34
N GLU A 37 23.71 -2.53 17.04
CA GLU A 37 22.28 -2.76 17.23
C GLU A 37 21.62 -1.65 18.08
N SER A 38 22.40 -0.98 18.94
CA SER A 38 21.93 0.18 19.71
C SER A 38 21.80 1.45 18.87
N LEU A 39 22.47 1.51 17.71
CA LEU A 39 22.42 2.65 16.82
C LEU A 39 21.18 2.60 15.93
N ARG A 40 20.56 3.76 15.75
CA ARG A 40 19.44 3.91 14.81
C ARG A 40 19.91 3.63 13.38
N LEU A 41 19.08 2.90 12.63
CA LEU A 41 19.30 2.59 11.21
C LEU A 41 18.42 3.53 10.37
N PRO A 42 19.01 4.47 9.62
CA PRO A 42 18.25 5.26 8.66
C PRO A 42 17.90 4.39 7.44
N ILE A 43 16.61 4.37 7.09
CA ILE A 43 16.07 3.70 5.90
C ILE A 43 15.37 4.76 5.05
N GLN A 44 15.76 4.85 3.78
CA GLN A 44 15.14 5.79 2.85
C GLN A 44 13.75 5.30 2.43
N THR A 45 13.63 4.01 2.12
CA THR A 45 12.36 3.41 1.70
C THR A 45 12.22 2.03 2.32
N LEU A 46 11.10 1.80 2.99
CA LEU A 46 10.68 0.51 3.53
C LEU A 46 9.36 0.15 2.87
N SER A 47 9.30 -0.93 2.10
CA SER A 47 8.03 -1.46 1.58
C SER A 47 7.76 -2.82 2.18
N VAL A 48 6.55 -3.06 2.64
CA VAL A 48 6.12 -4.33 3.22
C VAL A 48 4.83 -4.77 2.56
N THR A 49 4.83 -5.96 1.97
CA THR A 49 3.62 -6.63 1.48
C THR A 49 3.59 -8.06 2.07
N PRO A 50 2.51 -8.83 1.89
CA PRO A 50 2.42 -10.20 2.39
C PRO A 50 3.58 -11.11 1.95
N THR A 51 4.21 -10.81 0.81
CA THR A 51 5.26 -11.64 0.20
C THR A 51 6.50 -10.87 -0.22
N SER A 52 6.56 -9.57 0.04
CA SER A 52 7.71 -8.74 -0.34
C SER A 52 8.17 -7.86 0.82
N LEU A 53 9.49 -7.74 0.96
CA LEU A 53 10.15 -6.78 1.83
C LEU A 53 11.15 -5.98 1.00
N GLN A 54 10.97 -4.68 0.92
CA GLN A 54 11.93 -3.78 0.30
C GLN A 54 12.61 -2.92 1.35
N VAL A 55 13.95 -2.87 1.31
CA VAL A 55 14.76 -1.95 2.11
C VAL A 55 15.68 -1.18 1.16
N ASN A 56 15.40 0.11 1.01
CA ASN A 56 16.06 1.00 0.04
C ASN A 56 15.95 0.47 -1.40
N ASP A 57 17.08 0.15 -2.03
CA ASP A 57 17.20 -0.34 -3.40
C ASP A 57 17.12 -1.87 -3.52
N ILE A 58 17.03 -2.58 -2.40
CA ILE A 58 16.98 -4.05 -2.38
C ILE A 58 15.57 -4.53 -2.06
N THR A 59 15.03 -5.37 -2.92
CA THR A 59 13.72 -6.01 -2.76
C THR A 59 13.91 -7.51 -2.57
N TYR A 60 13.26 -8.07 -1.56
CA TYR A 60 13.23 -9.51 -1.28
C TYR A 60 11.80 -10.00 -1.49
N ASN A 61 11.59 -10.86 -2.49
CA ASN A 61 10.29 -11.46 -2.79
C ASN A 61 10.30 -12.93 -2.38
N LEU A 62 9.23 -13.36 -1.74
CA LEU A 62 8.93 -14.77 -1.49
C LEU A 62 7.77 -15.22 -2.38
N GLY A 63 7.84 -16.46 -2.84
CA GLY A 63 6.72 -17.12 -3.49
C GLY A 63 6.84 -18.63 -3.38
N ILE A 64 5.74 -19.33 -3.64
CA ILE A 64 5.70 -20.78 -3.62
C ILE A 64 5.72 -21.30 -5.06
N ILE A 65 6.74 -22.08 -5.39
CA ILE A 65 6.88 -22.72 -6.69
C ILE A 65 6.56 -24.21 -6.59
N ARG A 66 6.12 -24.79 -7.72
CA ARG A 66 5.90 -26.23 -7.85
C ARG A 66 6.99 -26.87 -8.69
N HIS A 67 7.52 -27.99 -8.23
CA HIS A 67 8.49 -28.78 -8.97
C HIS A 67 7.94 -30.18 -9.20
N TYR A 68 7.91 -30.62 -10.47
CA TYR A 68 7.48 -31.94 -10.89
C TYR A 68 8.74 -32.80 -11.07
N PRO A 69 9.03 -33.74 -10.14
CA PRO A 69 10.29 -34.48 -10.17
C PRO A 69 10.35 -35.55 -11.27
N ILE A 70 9.20 -36.03 -11.74
CA ILE A 70 9.08 -37.14 -12.69
C ILE A 70 8.65 -36.64 -14.07
N GLU A 71 7.63 -35.78 -14.10
CA GLU A 71 6.98 -35.32 -15.34
C GLU A 71 7.47 -33.92 -15.74
N LYS A 72 7.22 -33.52 -16.99
CA LYS A 72 7.46 -32.14 -17.41
C LYS A 72 6.51 -31.23 -16.63
N THR A 73 7.04 -30.16 -16.03
CA THR A 73 6.20 -29.12 -15.42
C THR A 73 5.23 -28.56 -16.46
N PRO A 74 3.91 -28.50 -16.17
CA PRO A 74 2.93 -27.87 -17.05
C PRO A 74 3.30 -26.42 -17.38
N GLU A 75 2.96 -25.95 -18.57
CA GLU A 75 3.41 -24.64 -19.07
C GLU A 75 2.84 -23.48 -18.23
N ALA A 76 1.57 -23.55 -17.82
CA ALA A 76 0.97 -22.58 -16.91
C ALA A 76 1.70 -22.52 -15.55
N VAL A 77 2.09 -23.68 -15.01
CA VAL A 77 2.86 -23.75 -13.75
C VAL A 77 4.28 -23.20 -13.96
N GLN A 78 4.90 -23.46 -15.10
CA GLN A 78 6.21 -22.91 -15.42
C GLN A 78 6.16 -21.38 -15.50
N GLU A 79 5.15 -20.81 -16.15
CA GLU A 79 4.95 -19.37 -16.21
C GLU A 79 4.79 -18.75 -14.82
N ILE A 80 3.95 -19.35 -13.96
CA ILE A 80 3.79 -18.92 -12.56
C ILE A 80 5.12 -18.97 -11.81
N ASN A 81 5.88 -20.06 -11.96
CA ASN A 81 7.19 -20.20 -11.31
C ASN A 81 8.19 -19.13 -11.78
N GLU A 82 8.20 -18.82 -13.07
CA GLU A 82 9.06 -17.78 -13.67
C GLU A 82 8.66 -16.37 -13.23
N GLN A 83 7.38 -16.14 -12.95
CA GLN A 83 6.86 -14.89 -12.37
C GLN A 83 7.10 -14.76 -10.85
N GLY A 84 7.75 -15.74 -10.23
CA GLY A 84 8.13 -15.71 -8.81
C GLY A 84 7.32 -16.65 -7.92
N GLY A 85 6.38 -17.40 -8.47
CA GLY A 85 5.54 -18.36 -7.76
C GLY A 85 4.27 -17.75 -7.16
N LEU A 86 3.51 -18.58 -6.46
CA LEU A 86 2.27 -18.19 -5.79
C LEU A 86 2.56 -17.27 -4.59
N ASN A 87 1.72 -16.24 -4.43
CA ASN A 87 1.83 -15.26 -3.35
C ASN A 87 0.91 -15.56 -2.13
N TYR A 88 0.35 -16.76 -2.07
CA TYR A 88 -0.50 -17.25 -0.98
C TYR A 88 -0.08 -18.66 -0.59
N ASP A 89 -0.36 -19.03 0.67
CA ASP A 89 -0.07 -20.36 1.17
C ASP A 89 -0.97 -21.40 0.50
N VAL A 90 -0.44 -22.61 0.35
CA VAL A 90 -1.15 -23.78 -0.21
C VAL A 90 -1.00 -24.99 0.69
N ASP A 91 -1.99 -25.88 0.64
CA ASP A 91 -1.94 -27.19 1.28
C ASP A 91 -1.06 -28.19 0.49
N ILE A 92 -0.97 -29.43 0.99
CA ILE A 92 -0.17 -30.48 0.35
C ILE A 92 -0.63 -30.83 -1.08
N TYR A 93 -1.85 -30.50 -1.45
CA TYR A 93 -2.42 -30.75 -2.78
C TYR A 93 -2.26 -29.54 -3.71
N GLY A 94 -1.80 -28.38 -3.20
CA GLY A 94 -1.64 -27.15 -3.96
C GLY A 94 -2.87 -26.24 -3.95
N ILE A 95 -3.84 -26.49 -3.07
CA ILE A 95 -5.05 -25.67 -2.92
C ILE A 95 -4.76 -24.54 -1.93
N ARG A 96 -5.23 -23.32 -2.24
CA ARG A 96 -5.05 -22.13 -1.40
C ARG A 96 -5.50 -22.41 0.04
N TYR A 97 -4.64 -22.06 0.98
CA TYR A 97 -4.82 -22.24 2.41
C TYR A 97 -4.82 -20.88 3.12
N GLU A 98 -5.91 -20.56 3.80
CA GLU A 98 -6.05 -19.31 4.55
C GLU A 98 -6.03 -19.59 6.06
N PRO A 99 -4.98 -19.18 6.80
CA PRO A 99 -4.84 -19.49 8.22
C PRO A 99 -5.85 -18.74 9.12
N ASN A 100 -6.48 -17.66 8.65
CA ASN A 100 -7.30 -16.74 9.45
C ASN A 100 -8.79 -17.11 9.56
N ILE A 101 -9.20 -18.31 9.16
CA ILE A 101 -10.51 -18.83 9.59
C ILE A 101 -10.36 -19.26 11.05
N PRO A 102 -11.00 -18.59 12.04
CA PRO A 102 -10.82 -18.91 13.45
C PRO A 102 -11.13 -20.39 13.70
N ARG A 103 -10.11 -21.15 14.14
CA ARG A 103 -10.29 -22.51 14.67
C ARG A 103 -10.67 -22.38 16.14
N ASP A 104 -11.90 -21.98 16.41
CA ASP A 104 -12.39 -21.94 17.78
C ASP A 104 -12.39 -23.38 18.35
N PRO A 105 -11.71 -23.65 19.49
CA PRO A 105 -11.67 -24.97 20.11
C PRO A 105 -13.01 -25.40 20.73
N GLY A 106 -13.98 -24.48 20.85
CA GLY A 106 -15.20 -24.67 21.66
C GLY A 106 -16.47 -25.19 20.96
N ASP A 107 -16.58 -25.12 19.64
CA ASP A 107 -17.85 -25.42 18.94
C ASP A 107 -17.73 -26.59 17.95
N THR A 108 -18.00 -27.81 18.43
CA THR A 108 -17.96 -29.04 17.61
C THR A 108 -19.12 -29.15 16.61
N LEU A 109 -20.27 -28.51 16.86
CA LEU A 109 -21.45 -28.60 15.98
C LEU A 109 -21.39 -27.62 14.78
N PHE A 110 -20.84 -26.41 14.95
CA PHE A 110 -20.62 -25.48 13.83
C PHE A 110 -19.48 -25.95 12.91
N ARG A 111 -18.52 -26.71 13.44
CA ARG A 111 -17.45 -27.37 12.66
C ARG A 111 -18.02 -28.35 11.64
N GLU A 112 -18.83 -29.31 12.07
CA GLU A 112 -19.37 -30.34 11.18
C GLU A 112 -20.17 -29.73 10.02
N ASN A 113 -21.02 -28.74 10.29
CA ASN A 113 -21.79 -28.06 9.23
C ASN A 113 -20.93 -27.19 8.30
N LYS A 114 -19.87 -26.54 8.80
CA LYS A 114 -18.95 -25.75 7.95
C LYS A 114 -18.06 -26.65 7.10
N PHE A 115 -17.52 -27.74 7.65
CA PHE A 115 -16.75 -28.73 6.89
C PHE A 115 -17.61 -29.44 5.84
N VAL A 116 -18.83 -29.86 6.19
CA VAL A 116 -19.77 -30.46 5.22
C VAL A 116 -20.13 -29.46 4.12
N SER A 117 -20.34 -28.17 4.43
CA SER A 117 -20.61 -27.16 3.40
C SER A 117 -19.41 -26.78 2.54
N GLU A 118 -18.18 -26.78 3.08
CA GLU A 118 -16.95 -26.59 2.30
C GLU A 118 -16.63 -27.80 1.42
N GLU A 119 -16.83 -29.02 1.93
CA GLU A 119 -16.71 -30.25 1.13
C GLU A 119 -17.77 -30.32 0.03
N LEU A 120 -19.00 -29.88 0.30
CA LEU A 120 -20.06 -29.83 -0.72
C LEU A 120 -19.73 -28.81 -1.81
N LYS A 121 -19.35 -27.57 -1.45
CA LYS A 121 -18.88 -26.55 -2.41
C LYS A 121 -17.67 -27.01 -3.22
N PHE A 122 -16.79 -27.78 -2.59
CA PHE A 122 -15.63 -28.36 -3.24
C PHE A 122 -16.02 -29.43 -4.27
N MET A 123 -17.00 -30.28 -3.95
CA MET A 123 -17.53 -31.27 -4.91
C MET A 123 -18.28 -30.59 -6.05
N ASP A 124 -19.14 -29.61 -5.74
CA ASP A 124 -19.87 -28.82 -6.75
C ASP A 124 -18.89 -28.16 -7.73
N ARG A 125 -17.84 -27.50 -7.22
CA ARG A 125 -16.79 -26.88 -8.07
C ARG A 125 -16.05 -27.91 -8.93
N MET A 126 -15.74 -29.08 -8.36
CA MET A 126 -15.07 -30.14 -9.11
C MET A 126 -15.96 -30.69 -10.22
N GLU A 127 -17.26 -30.81 -9.98
CA GLU A 127 -18.26 -31.24 -10.97
C GLU A 127 -18.43 -30.18 -12.08
N GLU A 128 -18.55 -28.91 -11.73
CA GLU A 128 -18.60 -27.77 -12.68
C GLU A 128 -17.39 -27.78 -13.63
N LEU A 129 -16.19 -27.90 -13.08
CA LEU A 129 -14.96 -27.91 -13.87
C LEU A 129 -14.84 -29.17 -14.75
N GLN A 130 -15.35 -30.31 -14.27
CA GLN A 130 -15.39 -31.54 -15.05
C GLN A 130 -16.38 -31.46 -16.21
N GLU A 131 -17.54 -30.85 -15.98
CA GLU A 131 -18.55 -30.63 -17.00
C GLU A 131 -18.01 -29.67 -18.08
N GLU A 132 -17.41 -28.54 -17.69
CA GLU A 132 -16.76 -27.61 -18.63
C GLU A 132 -15.65 -28.32 -19.42
N LEU A 133 -14.77 -29.09 -18.75
CA LEU A 133 -13.70 -29.82 -19.41
C LEU A 133 -14.26 -30.82 -20.45
N LEU A 134 -15.32 -31.54 -20.11
CA LEU A 134 -15.95 -32.49 -21.02
C LEU A 134 -16.57 -31.79 -22.23
N GLU A 135 -17.27 -30.68 -22.03
CA GLU A 135 -17.85 -29.89 -23.12
C GLU A 135 -16.79 -29.37 -24.09
N LEU A 136 -15.69 -28.80 -23.57
CA LEU A 136 -14.60 -28.30 -24.39
C LEU A 136 -13.87 -29.43 -25.15
N GLN A 137 -13.70 -30.59 -24.52
CA GLN A 137 -13.10 -31.77 -25.18
C GLN A 137 -14.01 -32.33 -26.28
N LEU A 138 -15.34 -32.28 -26.11
CA LEU A 138 -16.30 -32.73 -27.12
C LEU A 138 -16.40 -31.78 -28.32
N ALA A 139 -16.09 -30.49 -28.13
CA ALA A 139 -16.09 -29.50 -29.22
C ALA A 139 -14.99 -29.76 -30.27
N ASP A 140 -13.92 -30.49 -29.89
CA ASP A 140 -12.79 -30.88 -30.77
C ASP A 140 -12.17 -29.69 -31.54
N ASP A 141 -12.10 -28.53 -30.90
CA ASP A 141 -11.56 -27.30 -31.47
C ASP A 141 -10.13 -27.04 -30.93
N PRO A 142 -9.10 -27.00 -31.81
CA PRO A 142 -7.73 -26.70 -31.41
C PRO A 142 -7.54 -25.36 -30.68
N PHE A 143 -8.42 -24.38 -30.87
CA PHE A 143 -8.35 -23.10 -30.17
C PHE A 143 -8.71 -23.22 -28.68
N LEU A 144 -9.34 -24.32 -28.25
CA LEU A 144 -9.73 -24.58 -26.86
C LEU A 144 -8.66 -25.33 -26.07
N ILE A 145 -7.63 -25.87 -26.71
CA ILE A 145 -6.55 -26.64 -26.06
C ILE A 145 -5.94 -25.90 -24.84
N PRO A 146 -5.61 -24.59 -24.92
CA PRO A 146 -5.05 -23.89 -23.76
C PRO A 146 -6.00 -23.85 -22.55
N ARG A 147 -7.31 -23.69 -22.80
CA ARG A 147 -8.32 -23.69 -21.73
C ARG A 147 -8.52 -25.09 -21.15
N ILE A 148 -8.47 -26.13 -21.99
CA ILE A 148 -8.52 -27.53 -21.56
C ILE A 148 -7.33 -27.85 -20.64
N GLU A 149 -6.13 -27.41 -20.99
CA GLU A 149 -4.93 -27.59 -20.16
C GLU A 149 -5.03 -26.82 -18.83
N GLU A 150 -5.52 -25.57 -18.85
CA GLU A 150 -5.77 -24.78 -17.64
C GLU A 150 -6.76 -25.47 -16.69
N LEU A 151 -7.88 -25.98 -17.22
CA LEU A 151 -8.87 -26.72 -16.44
C LEU A 151 -8.31 -28.02 -15.86
N GLN A 152 -7.47 -28.73 -16.61
CA GLN A 152 -6.78 -29.92 -16.11
C GLN A 152 -5.82 -29.59 -14.96
N ASP A 153 -5.10 -28.48 -15.05
CA ASP A 153 -4.23 -27.98 -13.99
C ASP A 153 -5.02 -27.53 -12.75
N GLU A 154 -6.21 -26.94 -12.91
CA GLU A 154 -7.10 -26.58 -11.79
C GLU A 154 -7.71 -27.83 -11.12
N LEU A 155 -8.12 -28.83 -11.91
CA LEU A 155 -8.73 -30.07 -11.43
C LEU A 155 -7.74 -31.00 -10.73
N THR A 156 -6.48 -31.00 -11.13
CA THR A 156 -5.46 -31.94 -10.62
C THR A 156 -5.34 -31.88 -9.08
N PRO A 157 -5.10 -30.71 -8.44
CA PRO A 157 -5.15 -30.56 -6.99
C PRO A 157 -6.43 -31.12 -6.33
N LEU A 158 -7.59 -30.87 -6.95
CA LEU A 158 -8.88 -31.29 -6.42
C LEU A 158 -9.02 -32.81 -6.44
N TYR A 159 -8.64 -33.46 -7.54
CA TYR A 159 -8.66 -34.93 -7.64
C TYR A 159 -7.75 -35.60 -6.62
N HIS A 160 -6.54 -35.08 -6.43
CA HIS A 160 -5.61 -35.61 -5.44
C HIS A 160 -6.14 -35.48 -4.02
N ARG A 161 -6.76 -34.33 -3.69
CA ARG A 161 -7.43 -34.15 -2.40
C ARG A 161 -8.60 -35.12 -2.20
N TYR A 162 -9.46 -35.26 -3.20
CA TYR A 162 -10.63 -36.15 -3.14
C TYR A 162 -10.22 -37.62 -2.99
N LYS A 163 -9.25 -38.08 -3.81
CA LYS A 163 -8.75 -39.46 -3.78
C LYS A 163 -7.76 -39.71 -2.63
N ARG A 164 -7.33 -38.68 -1.91
CA ARG A 164 -6.30 -38.72 -0.86
C ARG A 164 -4.99 -39.34 -1.38
N THR A 165 -4.58 -38.94 -2.58
CA THR A 165 -3.34 -39.38 -3.21
C THR A 165 -2.33 -38.25 -3.25
N SER A 166 -1.04 -38.57 -3.25
CA SER A 166 0.02 -37.57 -3.38
C SER A 166 -0.02 -36.94 -4.78
N PRO A 167 0.07 -35.60 -4.90
CA PRO A 167 0.19 -34.95 -6.20
C PRO A 167 1.55 -35.26 -6.86
N PRO A 168 1.67 -35.07 -8.19
CA PRO A 168 2.90 -35.33 -8.94
C PRO A 168 3.95 -34.22 -8.78
N PHE A 169 3.81 -33.36 -7.77
CA PHE A 169 4.68 -32.20 -7.54
C PHE A 169 4.94 -31.96 -6.07
N ASP A 170 6.08 -31.31 -5.80
CA ASP A 170 6.46 -30.79 -4.49
C ASP A 170 6.43 -29.26 -4.49
N HIS A 171 6.12 -28.68 -3.33
CA HIS A 171 6.16 -27.23 -3.13
C HIS A 171 7.51 -26.79 -2.56
N TYR A 172 8.04 -25.70 -3.09
CA TYR A 172 9.25 -25.05 -2.58
C TYR A 172 9.01 -23.57 -2.38
N LEU A 173 9.68 -23.01 -1.37
CA LEU A 173 9.74 -21.58 -1.17
C LEU A 173 10.87 -21.00 -2.02
N LEU A 174 10.54 -20.08 -2.91
CA LEU A 174 11.47 -19.31 -3.72
C LEU A 174 11.69 -17.95 -3.05
N LEU A 175 12.95 -17.61 -2.79
CA LEU A 175 13.40 -16.26 -2.46
C LEU A 175 14.06 -15.65 -3.70
N THR A 176 13.55 -14.51 -4.14
CA THR A 176 14.14 -13.69 -5.21
C THR A 176 14.59 -12.36 -4.64
N VAL A 177 15.87 -12.05 -4.78
CA VAL A 177 16.47 -10.78 -4.35
C VAL A 177 16.75 -9.93 -5.58
N LEU A 178 16.22 -8.72 -5.59
CA LEU A 178 16.37 -7.73 -6.66
C LEU A 178 17.16 -6.53 -6.14
N LYS A 179 17.93 -5.90 -7.02
CA LYS A 179 18.57 -4.60 -6.79
C LYS A 179 18.14 -3.63 -7.88
N ASN A 180 17.46 -2.54 -7.51
CA ASN A 180 16.86 -1.61 -8.47
C ASN A 180 15.99 -2.32 -9.52
N GLY A 181 15.22 -3.32 -9.08
CA GLY A 181 14.37 -4.15 -9.96
C GLY A 181 15.12 -5.23 -10.76
N ALA A 182 16.44 -5.20 -10.83
CA ALA A 182 17.22 -6.22 -11.54
C ALA A 182 17.48 -7.46 -10.66
N PRO A 183 17.36 -8.68 -11.18
CA PRO A 183 17.69 -9.90 -10.44
C PRO A 183 19.13 -9.90 -9.92
N LEU A 184 19.30 -10.09 -8.61
CA LEU A 184 20.59 -10.20 -7.95
C LEU A 184 20.89 -11.63 -7.52
N LYS A 185 19.89 -12.32 -6.96
CA LYS A 185 20.04 -13.68 -6.43
C LYS A 185 18.69 -14.39 -6.35
N THR A 186 18.68 -15.70 -6.56
CA THR A 186 17.58 -16.58 -6.22
C THR A 186 18.04 -17.69 -5.28
N GLU A 187 17.17 -18.10 -4.36
CA GLU A 187 17.37 -19.25 -3.47
C GLU A 187 16.08 -20.05 -3.39
N VAL A 188 16.18 -21.38 -3.47
CA VAL A 188 15.03 -22.29 -3.37
C VAL A 188 15.23 -23.19 -2.16
N VAL A 189 14.22 -23.26 -1.29
CA VAL A 189 14.24 -24.09 -0.08
C VAL A 189 12.93 -24.86 0.08
N ALA A 190 12.96 -25.93 0.89
CA ALA A 190 11.74 -26.69 1.18
C ALA A 190 10.67 -25.81 1.83
N TYR A 191 9.43 -25.90 1.33
CA TYR A 191 8.27 -25.20 1.90
C TYR A 191 7.80 -25.90 3.17
N THR A 192 8.40 -25.51 4.30
CA THR A 192 8.15 -26.10 5.63
C THR A 192 7.44 -25.14 6.59
N LYS A 193 7.28 -23.88 6.19
CA LYS A 193 6.65 -22.80 6.94
C LYS A 193 5.80 -21.97 6.00
N LEU A 194 4.70 -21.45 6.52
CA LEU A 194 3.80 -20.54 5.81
C LEU A 194 4.52 -19.23 5.46
N LEU A 195 4.05 -18.55 4.42
CA LEU A 195 4.59 -17.28 3.93
C LEU A 195 4.71 -16.22 5.04
N PRO A 196 3.72 -16.00 5.94
CA PRO A 196 3.85 -15.03 7.02
C PRO A 196 5.02 -15.34 7.98
N GLU A 197 5.24 -16.60 8.29
CA GLU A 197 6.36 -17.02 9.14
C GLU A 197 7.71 -16.87 8.42
N ALA A 198 7.74 -17.19 7.14
CA ALA A 198 8.92 -17.02 6.30
C ALA A 198 9.28 -15.54 6.14
N MET A 199 8.28 -14.66 5.98
CA MET A 199 8.45 -13.21 5.96
C MET A 199 8.98 -12.65 7.29
N LYS A 200 8.44 -13.12 8.43
CA LYS A 200 8.95 -12.76 9.76
C LYS A 200 10.40 -13.20 9.95
N TYR A 201 10.74 -14.39 9.48
CA TYR A 201 12.13 -14.86 9.47
C TYR A 201 13.02 -13.98 8.59
N LEU A 202 12.61 -13.69 7.36
CA LEU A 202 13.34 -12.85 6.42
C LEU A 202 13.61 -11.46 6.98
N GLN A 203 12.59 -10.79 7.52
CA GLN A 203 12.71 -9.51 8.20
C GLN A 203 13.71 -9.56 9.37
N SER A 204 13.69 -10.62 10.18
CA SER A 204 14.66 -10.78 11.27
C SER A 204 16.11 -10.89 10.75
N LYS A 205 16.31 -11.40 9.53
CA LYS A 205 17.64 -11.48 8.89
C LYS A 205 18.06 -10.18 8.22
N VAL A 206 17.13 -9.49 7.57
CA VAL A 206 17.40 -8.26 6.81
C VAL A 206 17.51 -7.06 7.75
N ILE A 207 16.55 -6.90 8.66
CA ILE A 207 16.40 -5.75 9.57
C ILE A 207 16.85 -6.13 10.98
N GLY A 208 16.54 -7.32 11.48
CA GLY A 208 16.91 -7.72 12.85
C GLY A 208 16.30 -6.82 13.92
N ASN A 209 16.96 -6.71 15.07
CA ASN A 209 16.41 -6.02 16.26
C ASN A 209 16.70 -4.51 16.33
N ARG A 210 17.12 -3.91 15.22
CA ARG A 210 17.59 -2.52 15.14
C ARG A 210 16.43 -1.53 15.26
N THR A 211 16.70 -0.39 15.88
CA THR A 211 15.79 0.76 15.90
C THR A 211 15.87 1.51 14.58
N LEU A 212 14.72 1.84 13.99
CA LEU A 212 14.62 2.38 12.63
C LEU A 212 14.18 3.86 12.62
N ILE A 213 14.82 4.65 11.76
CA ILE A 213 14.33 5.95 11.32
C ILE A 213 14.01 5.79 9.83
N VAL A 214 12.74 5.93 9.47
CA VAL A 214 12.28 5.64 8.12
C VAL A 214 11.82 6.93 7.43
N ASN A 215 12.35 7.22 6.24
CA ASN A 215 11.88 8.38 5.49
C ASN A 215 10.54 8.09 4.81
N THR A 216 10.40 6.96 4.13
CA THR A 216 9.16 6.57 3.47
C THR A 216 8.85 5.10 3.75
N MET A 217 7.65 4.83 4.23
CA MET A 217 7.13 3.49 4.43
C MET A 217 5.92 3.26 3.53
N ARG A 218 5.86 2.11 2.88
CA ARG A 218 4.72 1.65 2.09
C ARG A 218 4.24 0.30 2.60
N THR A 219 2.94 0.11 2.69
CA THR A 219 2.37 -1.15 3.17
C THR A 219 1.04 -1.49 2.54
N GLU A 220 0.82 -2.78 2.32
CA GLU A 220 -0.45 -3.37 1.86
C GLU A 220 -1.15 -4.05 3.04
N GLY A 221 -1.50 -3.27 4.07
CA GLY A 221 -2.17 -3.75 5.29
C GLY A 221 -1.31 -4.61 6.23
N VAL A 222 -0.21 -5.18 5.74
CA VAL A 222 0.66 -6.06 6.52
C VAL A 222 1.76 -5.30 7.24
N LEU A 223 1.76 -5.38 8.57
CA LEU A 223 2.91 -5.01 9.36
C LEU A 223 3.61 -6.25 9.90
N LEU A 224 4.92 -6.28 9.71
CA LEU A 224 5.73 -7.34 10.29
C LEU A 224 6.06 -6.99 11.74
N ASP A 225 5.67 -7.88 12.65
CA ASP A 225 5.92 -7.75 14.09
C ASP A 225 7.39 -7.43 14.40
N GLY A 226 7.60 -6.61 15.43
CA GLY A 226 8.92 -6.37 16.00
C GLY A 226 9.75 -5.31 15.28
N LEU A 227 9.19 -4.63 14.26
CA LEU A 227 9.79 -3.41 13.72
C LEU A 227 9.73 -2.28 14.76
N LYS A 228 10.91 -1.79 15.17
CA LYS A 228 11.07 -0.70 16.14
C LYS A 228 11.25 0.64 15.42
N ILE A 229 10.17 1.18 14.87
CA ILE A 229 10.20 2.43 14.12
C ILE A 229 9.97 3.59 15.10
N VAL A 230 10.97 4.46 15.27
CA VAL A 230 10.90 5.60 16.22
C VAL A 230 10.63 6.94 15.53
N SER A 231 10.69 6.97 14.21
CA SER A 231 10.38 8.16 13.40
C SER A 231 10.07 7.73 11.98
N LEU A 232 9.00 8.27 11.42
CA LEU A 232 8.53 7.99 10.08
C LEU A 232 8.05 9.29 9.41
N LYS A 233 8.63 9.70 8.27
CA LYS A 233 8.21 10.96 7.63
C LYS A 233 7.02 10.79 6.70
N ASN A 234 7.06 9.78 5.83
CA ASN A 234 6.03 9.53 4.83
C ASN A 234 5.50 8.11 4.97
N LEU A 235 4.19 7.95 4.98
CA LEU A 235 3.53 6.65 5.11
C LEU A 235 2.46 6.51 4.03
N GLU A 236 2.47 5.37 3.34
CA GLU A 236 1.47 5.00 2.32
C GLU A 236 0.88 3.65 2.72
N ILE A 237 -0.44 3.60 2.89
CA ILE A 237 -1.16 2.41 3.36
C ILE A 237 -2.26 2.06 2.36
N LYS A 238 -2.09 0.94 1.64
CA LYS A 238 -3.03 0.54 0.59
C LYS A 238 -4.29 -0.16 1.09
N THR A 239 -4.23 -0.83 2.24
CA THR A 239 -5.35 -1.54 2.86
C THR A 239 -5.22 -1.52 4.38
N ASP A 240 -6.31 -1.76 5.10
CA ASP A 240 -6.35 -1.98 6.56
C ASP A 240 -5.66 -0.88 7.39
N ALA A 241 -5.91 0.38 7.02
CA ALA A 241 -5.20 1.53 7.58
C ALA A 241 -5.36 1.66 9.09
N THR A 242 -6.52 1.34 9.66
CA THR A 242 -6.74 1.38 11.11
C THR A 242 -5.80 0.43 11.86
N GLU A 243 -5.64 -0.81 11.39
CA GLU A 243 -4.72 -1.79 12.01
C GLU A 243 -3.26 -1.32 11.93
N VAL A 244 -2.86 -0.85 10.75
CA VAL A 244 -1.51 -0.33 10.52
C VAL A 244 -1.21 0.86 11.44
N LEU A 245 -2.14 1.80 11.53
CA LEU A 245 -2.01 3.00 12.34
C LEU A 245 -1.99 2.67 13.84
N ASN A 246 -2.80 1.72 14.31
CA ASN A 246 -2.81 1.26 15.70
C ASN A 246 -1.45 0.67 16.10
N TYR A 247 -0.85 -0.18 15.27
CA TYR A 247 0.49 -0.70 15.53
C TYR A 247 1.53 0.43 15.58
N LEU A 248 1.50 1.31 14.59
CA LEU A 248 2.46 2.42 14.50
C LEU A 248 2.29 3.43 15.64
N TYR A 249 1.06 3.62 16.14
CA TYR A 249 0.78 4.47 17.28
C TYR A 249 1.56 4.04 18.52
N HIS A 250 1.64 2.74 18.78
CA HIS A 250 2.48 2.23 19.88
C HIS A 250 3.98 2.27 19.55
N SER A 251 4.38 1.90 18.32
CA SER A 251 5.79 1.88 17.92
C SER A 251 6.44 3.28 17.95
N LEU A 252 5.68 4.30 17.56
CA LEU A 252 6.10 5.71 17.51
C LEU A 252 5.88 6.45 18.85
N ASN A 253 5.61 5.74 19.95
CA ASN A 253 5.33 6.35 21.26
C ASN A 253 4.21 7.41 21.22
N HIS A 254 3.13 7.11 20.48
CA HIS A 254 1.93 7.94 20.36
C HIS A 254 2.13 9.29 19.67
N GLN A 255 3.32 9.57 19.13
CA GLN A 255 3.64 10.86 18.54
C GLN A 255 4.46 10.69 17.27
N ASN A 256 3.96 11.23 16.17
CA ASN A 256 4.73 11.39 14.96
C ASN A 256 4.15 12.53 14.11
N LEU A 257 5.02 13.32 13.51
CA LEU A 257 4.65 14.37 12.57
C LEU A 257 4.99 13.86 11.18
N PHE A 258 3.98 13.36 10.47
CA PHE A 258 4.17 12.95 9.07
C PHE A 258 4.26 14.18 8.19
N ASP A 259 5.23 14.20 7.28
CA ASP A 259 5.27 15.14 6.16
C ASP A 259 4.11 14.82 5.21
N SER A 260 3.88 13.52 4.95
CA SER A 260 2.79 13.02 4.12
C SER A 260 2.26 11.69 4.63
N LEU A 261 0.93 11.54 4.68
CA LEU A 261 0.25 10.30 5.00
C LEU A 261 -0.77 9.98 3.92
N GLU A 262 -0.64 8.84 3.27
CA GLU A 262 -1.54 8.34 2.23
C GLU A 262 -2.28 7.09 2.73
N ILE A 263 -3.61 7.12 2.64
CA ILE A 263 -4.48 6.07 3.15
C ILE A 263 -5.47 5.67 2.05
N HIS A 264 -5.52 4.37 1.77
CA HIS A 264 -6.50 3.81 0.85
C HIS A 264 -7.54 2.95 1.58
N GLY A 265 -8.79 3.05 1.15
CA GLY A 265 -9.92 2.21 1.58
C GLY A 265 -10.55 2.53 2.94
N ASP A 266 -9.78 2.54 4.03
CA ASP A 266 -10.30 2.58 5.41
C ASP A 266 -10.36 3.98 6.05
N PHE A 267 -11.34 4.23 6.93
CA PHE A 267 -11.70 5.53 7.53
C PHE A 267 -11.03 5.78 8.87
N ALA A 268 -9.70 5.76 8.90
CA ALA A 268 -8.95 6.08 10.11
C ALA A 268 -8.82 7.60 10.37
N PHE A 269 -9.71 8.45 9.84
CA PHE A 269 -9.56 9.92 9.92
C PHE A 269 -9.55 10.48 11.34
N GLU A 270 -10.25 9.83 12.27
CA GLU A 270 -10.24 10.20 13.69
C GLU A 270 -8.97 9.75 14.43
N HIS A 271 -8.15 8.91 13.80
CA HIS A 271 -6.95 8.37 14.41
C HIS A 271 -5.95 9.50 14.71
N PRO A 272 -5.35 9.57 15.92
CA PRO A 272 -4.48 10.68 16.32
C PRO A 272 -3.33 10.94 15.35
N LEU A 273 -2.71 9.88 14.82
CA LEU A 273 -1.61 10.00 13.85
C LEU A 273 -2.04 10.56 12.48
N VAL A 274 -3.32 10.46 12.12
CA VAL A 274 -3.83 11.04 10.87
C VAL A 274 -3.94 12.55 11.03
N GLN A 275 -4.48 13.00 12.16
CA GLN A 275 -4.67 14.41 12.47
C GLN A 275 -3.37 15.21 12.61
N THR A 276 -2.23 14.54 12.85
CA THR A 276 -0.90 15.18 12.97
C THR A 276 -0.13 15.27 11.65
N ALA A 277 -0.63 14.67 10.57
CA ALA A 277 0.05 14.72 9.27
C ALA A 277 -0.05 16.12 8.63
N GLN A 278 1.04 16.62 8.06
CA GLN A 278 1.05 17.89 7.34
C GLN A 278 0.24 17.79 6.04
N LYS A 279 0.53 16.77 5.24
CA LYS A 279 -0.23 16.40 4.05
C LYS A 279 -0.96 15.08 4.28
N LEU A 280 -2.26 15.07 4.03
CA LEU A 280 -3.10 13.86 4.03
C LEU A 280 -3.53 13.56 2.59
N ILE A 281 -3.38 12.32 2.16
CA ILE A 281 -3.79 11.81 0.85
C ILE A 281 -4.75 10.65 1.08
N PHE A 282 -5.87 10.61 0.39
CA PHE A 282 -6.75 9.44 0.40
C PHE A 282 -7.46 9.23 -0.93
N ASN A 283 -7.89 8.00 -1.19
CA ASN A 283 -8.44 7.59 -2.49
C ASN A 283 -9.93 7.25 -2.49
N ASP A 284 -10.63 7.44 -1.38
CA ASP A 284 -12.04 7.10 -1.25
C ASP A 284 -12.84 8.26 -0.64
N PHE A 285 -13.74 8.78 -1.47
CA PHE A 285 -14.84 9.65 -1.10
C PHE A 285 -16.14 8.91 -1.37
N GLY A 286 -16.77 8.47 -0.29
CA GLY A 286 -18.07 7.83 -0.37
C GLY A 286 -19.20 8.82 -0.09
N ASP A 287 -20.18 8.35 0.68
CA ASP A 287 -21.43 9.03 0.96
C ASP A 287 -21.32 10.35 1.75
N GLU A 288 -22.47 10.98 1.97
CA GLU A 288 -22.64 12.27 2.66
C GLU A 288 -21.93 12.35 4.03
N GLY A 289 -21.80 11.23 4.75
CA GLY A 289 -21.10 11.21 6.04
C GLY A 289 -19.62 11.57 5.91
N ARG A 290 -18.98 11.20 4.81
CA ARG A 290 -17.54 11.40 4.60
C ARG A 290 -17.19 12.85 4.25
N TYR A 291 -18.08 13.59 3.58
CA TYR A 291 -17.93 15.03 3.37
C TYR A 291 -17.95 15.81 4.69
N GLN A 292 -18.79 15.40 5.64
CA GLN A 292 -18.80 16.03 6.97
C GLN A 292 -17.49 15.78 7.71
N THR A 293 -16.91 14.59 7.57
CA THR A 293 -15.60 14.26 8.18
C THR A 293 -14.48 15.16 7.67
N MET A 294 -14.53 15.63 6.41
CA MET A 294 -13.49 16.55 5.91
C MET A 294 -13.44 17.87 6.66
N LYS A 295 -14.59 18.35 7.14
CA LYS A 295 -14.69 19.58 7.94
C LYS A 295 -14.01 19.44 9.30
N THR A 296 -13.78 18.21 9.76
CA THR A 296 -13.11 17.93 11.05
C THR A 296 -11.60 17.72 10.92
N LEU A 297 -11.07 17.59 9.69
CA LEU A 297 -9.65 17.34 9.45
C LEU A 297 -8.79 18.55 9.85
N LYS A 298 -7.76 18.31 10.66
CA LYS A 298 -6.80 19.34 11.07
C LYS A 298 -5.60 19.51 10.12
N ASN A 299 -5.44 18.59 9.17
CA ASN A 299 -4.33 18.56 8.22
C ASN A 299 -4.24 19.85 7.40
N ARG A 300 -3.03 20.35 7.14
CA ARG A 300 -2.83 21.63 6.44
C ARG A 300 -3.09 21.49 4.93
N ASP A 301 -2.62 20.40 4.34
CA ASP A 301 -2.81 20.07 2.93
C ASP A 301 -3.54 18.73 2.83
N VAL A 302 -4.67 18.70 2.13
CA VAL A 302 -5.49 17.50 1.93
C VAL A 302 -5.61 17.28 0.43
N LEU A 303 -5.13 16.14 -0.05
CA LEU A 303 -5.28 15.71 -1.43
C LEU A 303 -6.20 14.51 -1.49
N VAL A 304 -7.17 14.59 -2.38
CA VAL A 304 -8.09 13.52 -2.64
C VAL A 304 -7.84 13.01 -4.05
N THR A 305 -7.69 11.69 -4.15
CA THR A 305 -7.49 10.99 -5.42
C THR A 305 -8.67 10.07 -5.73
N HIS A 306 -8.84 9.71 -7.00
CA HIS A 306 -9.79 8.66 -7.45
C HIS A 306 -11.26 8.85 -7.01
N GLU A 307 -11.77 10.08 -6.97
CA GLU A 307 -13.16 10.41 -6.63
C GLU A 307 -13.95 10.92 -7.86
N ILE A 308 -15.28 10.68 -7.85
CA ILE A 308 -16.24 11.40 -8.69
C ILE A 308 -16.48 12.81 -8.14
N PHE A 309 -16.09 13.84 -8.88
CA PHE A 309 -16.22 15.23 -8.44
C PHE A 309 -17.69 15.68 -8.44
N PHE A 310 -18.27 15.92 -7.26
CA PHE A 310 -19.63 16.46 -7.11
C PHE A 310 -19.60 17.93 -6.70
N LYS A 311 -20.08 18.83 -7.56
CA LYS A 311 -20.00 20.27 -7.30
C LYS A 311 -20.75 20.69 -6.04
N GLU A 312 -21.92 20.10 -5.74
CA GLU A 312 -22.74 20.50 -4.57
C GLU A 312 -21.97 20.27 -3.27
N ARG A 313 -21.25 19.14 -3.21
CA ARG A 313 -20.49 18.77 -2.01
C ARG A 313 -19.23 19.61 -1.84
N VAL A 314 -18.59 19.97 -2.95
CA VAL A 314 -17.45 20.89 -2.92
C VAL A 314 -17.91 22.31 -2.58
N MET A 315 -19.09 22.74 -3.02
CA MET A 315 -19.71 24.00 -2.58
C MET A 315 -19.91 24.04 -1.07
N ASP A 316 -20.48 22.98 -0.47
CA ASP A 316 -20.64 22.88 0.99
C ASP A 316 -19.30 23.00 1.74
N LEU A 317 -18.21 22.50 1.14
CA LEU A 317 -16.87 22.64 1.70
C LEU A 317 -16.34 24.06 1.52
N ILE A 318 -16.56 24.71 0.38
CA ILE A 318 -16.18 26.11 0.14
C ILE A 318 -16.87 27.02 1.16
N GLU A 319 -18.17 26.88 1.36
CA GLU A 319 -18.93 27.65 2.36
C GLU A 319 -18.36 27.47 3.77
N PHE A 320 -18.03 26.23 4.14
CA PHE A 320 -17.36 25.95 5.41
C PHE A 320 -15.98 26.63 5.51
N LEU A 321 -15.15 26.52 4.47
CA LEU A 321 -13.81 27.11 4.46
C LEU A 321 -13.86 28.64 4.55
N MET A 322 -14.84 29.28 3.91
CA MET A 322 -15.01 30.74 3.96
C MET A 322 -15.28 31.28 5.37
N VAL A 323 -15.79 30.44 6.28
CA VAL A 323 -16.14 30.82 7.66
C VAL A 323 -15.07 30.39 8.66
N GLU A 324 -14.64 29.13 8.59
CA GLU A 324 -13.88 28.48 9.68
C GLU A 324 -12.39 28.29 9.36
N ALA A 325 -11.95 28.46 8.10
CA ALA A 325 -10.59 28.07 7.73
C ALA A 325 -9.52 29.11 8.06
N GLU A 326 -8.36 28.60 8.46
CA GLU A 326 -7.16 29.39 8.74
C GLU A 326 -6.24 29.51 7.53
N HIS A 327 -5.34 30.49 7.58
CA HIS A 327 -4.32 30.71 6.56
C HIS A 327 -3.51 29.44 6.27
N GLY A 328 -3.37 29.11 4.99
CA GLY A 328 -2.53 28.02 4.52
C GLY A 328 -3.22 26.66 4.51
N LYS A 329 -4.51 26.57 4.86
CA LYS A 329 -5.36 25.40 4.62
C LYS A 329 -5.54 25.20 3.11
N CYS A 330 -5.38 23.96 2.65
CA CYS A 330 -5.44 23.60 1.24
C CYS A 330 -6.17 22.27 1.06
N TYR A 331 -7.16 22.24 0.17
CA TYR A 331 -7.79 21.02 -0.33
C TYR A 331 -7.55 20.90 -1.82
N GLN A 332 -7.23 19.69 -2.27
CA GLN A 332 -6.97 19.35 -3.65
C GLN A 332 -7.77 18.11 -4.01
N PHE A 333 -8.32 18.10 -5.21
CA PHE A 333 -9.17 17.05 -5.74
C PHE A 333 -8.64 16.65 -7.11
N GLN A 334 -8.33 15.37 -7.27
CA GLN A 334 -7.91 14.82 -8.55
C GLN A 334 -9.15 14.60 -9.42
N VAL A 335 -9.22 15.31 -10.54
CA VAL A 335 -10.34 15.34 -11.47
C VAL A 335 -9.95 14.65 -12.77
N ARG A 336 -10.75 13.66 -13.17
CA ARG A 336 -10.65 12.97 -14.46
C ARG A 336 -11.69 13.53 -15.45
N GLU A 337 -11.71 13.00 -16.67
CA GLU A 337 -12.54 13.52 -17.77
C GLU A 337 -14.03 13.66 -17.43
N ASP A 338 -14.57 12.73 -16.67
CA ASP A 338 -15.96 12.69 -16.22
C ASP A 338 -16.31 13.82 -15.22
N GLY A 339 -15.35 14.26 -14.41
CA GLY A 339 -15.52 15.35 -13.47
C GLY A 339 -15.32 16.76 -14.07
N ILE A 340 -14.83 16.87 -15.30
CA ILE A 340 -14.51 18.19 -15.91
C ILE A 340 -15.76 19.08 -15.99
N GLY A 341 -16.91 18.51 -16.39
CA GLY A 341 -18.15 19.26 -16.52
C GLY A 341 -18.64 19.83 -15.18
N GLU A 342 -18.57 19.03 -14.11
CA GLU A 342 -18.95 19.46 -12.76
C GLU A 342 -18.04 20.57 -12.24
N VAL A 343 -16.72 20.48 -12.46
CA VAL A 343 -15.79 21.57 -12.14
C VAL A 343 -16.11 22.83 -12.92
N GLN A 344 -16.42 22.74 -14.22
CA GLN A 344 -16.80 23.91 -15.02
C GLN A 344 -18.07 24.58 -14.48
N MET A 345 -19.10 23.80 -14.15
CA MET A 345 -20.33 24.32 -13.55
C MET A 345 -20.06 25.00 -12.20
N LEU A 346 -19.20 24.40 -11.37
CA LEU A 346 -18.78 24.96 -10.11
C LEU A 346 -18.07 26.31 -10.30
N MET A 347 -17.08 26.37 -11.20
CA MET A 347 -16.32 27.58 -11.48
C MET A 347 -17.22 28.70 -11.98
N GLU A 348 -18.17 28.42 -12.89
CA GLU A 348 -19.14 29.44 -13.34
C GLU A 348 -20.04 29.93 -12.20
N ALA A 349 -20.51 29.04 -11.32
CA ALA A 349 -21.29 29.45 -10.14
C ALA A 349 -20.49 30.35 -9.19
N LEU A 350 -19.20 30.07 -9.01
CA LEU A 350 -18.31 30.85 -8.14
C LEU A 350 -17.97 32.24 -8.69
N LYS A 351 -18.05 32.45 -10.02
CA LYS A 351 -17.86 33.78 -10.63
C LYS A 351 -18.98 34.76 -10.27
N GLU A 352 -20.18 34.25 -10.00
CA GLU A 352 -21.35 35.05 -9.64
C GLU A 352 -21.39 35.41 -8.14
N VAL A 353 -20.46 34.88 -7.34
CA VAL A 353 -20.37 35.20 -5.90
C VAL A 353 -19.95 36.66 -5.71
N GLU A 354 -20.62 37.36 -4.79
CA GLU A 354 -20.36 38.77 -4.52
C GLU A 354 -18.90 39.02 -4.11
N GLY A 355 -18.22 39.91 -4.85
CA GLY A 355 -16.82 40.27 -4.58
C GLY A 355 -15.78 39.28 -5.13
N ALA A 356 -16.20 38.23 -5.83
CA ALA A 356 -15.29 37.31 -6.53
C ALA A 356 -14.44 38.06 -7.56
N LYS A 357 -13.14 37.74 -7.61
CA LYS A 357 -12.23 38.24 -8.64
C LYS A 357 -11.77 37.09 -9.52
N VAL A 358 -11.81 37.29 -10.83
CA VAL A 358 -11.36 36.30 -11.81
C VAL A 358 -9.99 36.71 -12.36
N GLU A 359 -9.02 35.81 -12.21
CA GLU A 359 -7.68 35.92 -12.81
C GLU A 359 -7.53 34.86 -13.91
N LYS A 360 -6.69 35.12 -14.92
CA LYS A 360 -6.39 34.12 -15.96
C LYS A 360 -5.43 33.06 -15.43
N ALA A 361 -5.80 31.79 -15.56
CA ALA A 361 -4.98 30.64 -15.29
C ALA A 361 -4.22 30.15 -16.54
N SER A 362 -3.21 29.32 -16.34
CA SER A 362 -2.38 28.76 -17.42
C SER A 362 -2.99 27.53 -18.10
N SER A 363 -4.18 27.09 -17.71
CA SER A 363 -4.85 25.89 -18.23
C SER A 363 -5.74 26.25 -19.42
N LEU A 364 -5.68 25.44 -20.50
CA LEU A 364 -6.54 25.62 -21.67
C LEU A 364 -8.00 25.21 -21.40
N ILE A 365 -8.21 24.24 -20.51
CA ILE A 365 -9.55 23.72 -20.17
C ILE A 365 -10.19 24.54 -19.05
N PHE A 366 -9.38 25.02 -18.12
CA PHE A 366 -9.80 25.86 -17.00
C PHE A 366 -9.03 27.19 -17.07
N PRO A 367 -9.44 28.12 -17.95
CA PRO A 367 -8.67 29.34 -18.24
C PRO A 367 -8.72 30.38 -17.11
N ASP A 368 -9.53 30.13 -16.08
CA ASP A 368 -9.82 31.06 -15.01
C ASP A 368 -9.43 30.46 -13.66
N SER A 369 -8.89 31.31 -12.79
CA SER A 369 -8.76 31.09 -11.36
C SER A 369 -9.58 32.14 -10.62
N ILE A 370 -10.28 31.74 -9.57
CA ILE A 370 -11.22 32.58 -8.84
C ILE A 370 -10.68 32.87 -7.44
N LEU A 371 -10.71 34.12 -7.03
CA LEU A 371 -10.38 34.58 -5.69
C LEU A 371 -11.66 35.02 -5.01
N LEU A 372 -12.07 34.30 -3.97
CA LEU A 372 -13.23 34.65 -3.15
C LEU A 372 -12.76 35.40 -1.90
N PRO A 373 -13.31 36.60 -1.61
CA PRO A 373 -12.92 37.35 -0.42
C PRO A 373 -13.38 36.64 0.86
N MET A 374 -12.51 36.60 1.87
CA MET A 374 -12.81 36.08 3.20
C MET A 374 -12.58 37.17 4.26
N ALA A 375 -13.02 36.91 5.50
CA ALA A 375 -12.72 37.77 6.63
C ALA A 375 -11.20 37.81 6.94
N ASN A 376 -10.77 38.78 7.76
CA ASN A 376 -9.39 38.88 8.28
C ASN A 376 -8.30 38.98 7.20
N SER A 377 -8.57 39.68 6.10
CA SER A 377 -7.64 39.85 4.98
C SER A 377 -7.21 38.53 4.34
N LEU A 378 -8.06 37.50 4.42
CA LEU A 378 -7.87 36.24 3.72
C LEU A 378 -8.66 36.22 2.40
N GLU A 379 -8.25 35.34 1.51
CA GLU A 379 -8.99 34.99 0.30
C GLU A 379 -8.87 33.49 0.02
N LEU A 380 -9.93 32.91 -0.55
CA LEU A 380 -9.92 31.54 -1.04
C LEU A 380 -9.58 31.55 -2.53
N LEU A 381 -8.41 31.00 -2.87
CA LEU A 381 -8.03 30.71 -4.24
C LEU A 381 -8.68 29.39 -4.67
N VAL A 382 -9.43 29.46 -5.76
CA VAL A 382 -10.03 28.32 -6.44
C VAL A 382 -9.45 28.23 -7.84
N ASP A 383 -8.71 27.17 -8.13
CA ASP A 383 -8.16 26.94 -9.46
C ASP A 383 -8.09 25.47 -9.84
N CYS A 384 -7.93 25.18 -11.12
CA CYS A 384 -7.82 23.82 -11.63
C CYS A 384 -6.69 23.73 -12.65
N LEU A 385 -5.66 22.95 -12.34
CA LEU A 385 -4.44 22.86 -13.14
C LEU A 385 -4.19 21.41 -13.56
N GLN A 386 -3.67 21.20 -14.75
CA GLN A 386 -3.30 19.86 -15.21
C GLN A 386 -2.16 19.30 -14.35
N ASP A 387 -2.27 18.05 -13.91
CA ASP A 387 -1.21 17.39 -13.18
C ASP A 387 -0.14 16.87 -14.15
N LEU A 388 0.96 17.61 -14.25
CA LEU A 388 2.08 17.27 -15.14
C LEU A 388 3.04 16.21 -14.55
N GLN A 389 2.81 15.73 -13.33
CA GLN A 389 3.69 14.76 -12.66
C GLN A 389 3.29 13.29 -12.85
N LEU A 390 2.16 13.01 -13.50
CA LEU A 390 1.67 11.64 -13.74
C LEU A 390 2.17 11.04 -15.06
N SER A 391 2.21 9.71 -15.15
CA SER A 391 2.77 8.94 -16.29
C SER A 391 2.05 9.23 -17.63
N VAL A 392 2.64 8.75 -18.73
CA VAL A 392 2.16 8.98 -20.12
C VAL A 392 0.72 8.50 -20.37
N ASP A 393 0.20 7.60 -19.53
CA ASP A 393 -1.18 7.07 -19.56
C ASP A 393 -2.19 7.92 -18.77
N ALA A 394 -1.74 8.96 -18.05
CA ALA A 394 -2.54 9.85 -17.21
C ALA A 394 -2.72 11.25 -17.81
N LYS A 395 -2.71 11.37 -19.15
CA LYS A 395 -2.70 12.66 -19.87
C LYS A 395 -3.89 13.61 -19.57
N ASN A 396 -4.95 13.13 -18.94
CA ASN A 396 -6.18 13.89 -18.70
C ASN A 396 -6.57 13.93 -17.20
N VAL A 397 -5.58 14.08 -16.33
CA VAL A 397 -5.81 14.29 -14.90
C VAL A 397 -5.53 15.74 -14.52
N TYR A 398 -6.49 16.35 -13.84
CA TYR A 398 -6.43 17.73 -13.36
C TYR A 398 -6.50 17.74 -11.83
N ASN A 399 -5.92 18.76 -11.21
CA ASN A 399 -6.02 18.99 -9.78
C ASN A 399 -6.82 20.27 -9.56
N PHE A 400 -8.07 20.11 -9.12
CA PHE A 400 -8.89 21.20 -8.62
C PHE A 400 -8.48 21.53 -7.19
N ARG A 401 -8.22 22.80 -6.88
CA ARG A 401 -7.60 23.22 -5.64
C ARG A 401 -8.36 24.37 -5.01
N LEU A 402 -8.55 24.26 -3.70
CA LEU A 402 -9.09 25.26 -2.79
C LEU A 402 -7.99 25.64 -1.79
N LYS A 403 -7.49 26.87 -1.83
CA LYS A 403 -6.38 27.29 -0.97
C LYS A 403 -6.67 28.62 -0.29
N VAL A 404 -6.62 28.61 1.04
CA VAL A 404 -6.76 29.82 1.85
C VAL A 404 -5.42 30.55 1.92
N GLN A 405 -5.38 31.79 1.47
CA GLN A 405 -4.17 32.61 1.43
C GLN A 405 -4.45 34.05 1.90
N LEU A 406 -3.38 34.82 2.13
CA LEU A 406 -3.52 36.25 2.44
C LEU A 406 -3.95 37.01 1.19
N SER A 407 -4.85 37.97 1.36
CA SER A 407 -5.30 38.79 0.26
C SER A 407 -4.17 39.67 -0.26
N ARG A 408 -3.99 39.65 -1.58
CA ARG A 408 -2.95 40.44 -2.26
C ARG A 408 -3.15 41.95 -2.11
N ALA A 409 -4.30 42.42 -1.63
CA ALA A 409 -4.59 43.84 -1.41
C ALA A 409 -3.75 44.48 -0.28
N GLU A 410 -3.18 43.69 0.65
CA GLU A 410 -2.38 44.21 1.77
C GLU A 410 -0.88 43.86 1.70
N ALA A 411 -0.46 42.98 0.78
CA ALA A 411 0.96 42.66 0.60
C ALA A 411 1.78 43.83 0.02
N SER A 412 1.11 44.88 -0.48
CA SER A 412 1.72 46.09 -1.06
C SER A 412 1.82 47.27 -0.09
N SER A 413 1.36 47.14 1.17
CA SER A 413 1.42 48.20 2.18
C SER A 413 2.55 48.02 3.23
N SER A 414 3.42 47.02 3.05
CA SER A 414 4.60 46.79 3.89
C SER A 414 5.89 46.72 3.06
N VAL A 415 6.28 47.87 2.50
CA VAL A 415 7.67 48.15 2.06
C VAL A 415 8.09 49.51 2.60
#